data_AF-H8Z764-F1
#
_entry.id   AF-H8Z764-F1
#
_cell.length_a   1.000
_cell.length_b   1.000
_cell.length_c   1.000
_cell.angle_alpha   90.00
_cell.angle_beta   90.00
_cell.angle_gamma   90.00
#
_symmetry.space_group_name_H-M   'P 1'
#
loop_
_entity.id
_entity.type
_entity.pdbx_description
1 polymer ?
#
loop_
_entity_poly.entity_id
_entity_poly.type
_entity_poly.pdbx_seq_one_letter_code
_entity_poly.pdbx_strand_id
1 'polypeptide(L)'
;MISGRQTLASIDQAMAAERTRLAELEQRIQAANTQGLQLQQADAEDYRALARTRIDLLTGDDLLRHIDQAEQQVMALLQAREQALQGLDERMAAAEDERARLESERMDQADEVERAAEVVDAAEASTQARLDADPDYRRQREQANEAERTALHAEEKAVQSAQEMEEKGASYRADPMFMYLWRRHYGTSAYKANPLARWLDGKVARLIGFADARANFARLNEIPERLGEHAEALKAAADAVIDALISLDTAAGEADGIPALQAELEKAQLALSAIDARIEAAEARQQELGSEKARFASGDDPHTKQALDVLAAELQRDDLMALRREALKTPFPDDDLIVERLLERDDQRRLLEVSLKSLGETLVQQRKRSSELEALRLDVKRSGYDRPGSTFKDGALITLMLGNFLNGMLDRHGLWRVLQEQQRYRPPRSDPSFGSGSFGRGSVWAGGMGDLGNLGGVLSGKPGRTSSRRRSGAGRPSGGGRGGGFRTGGGF
;
A
#
# COMPACT_ATOMS: atom_id res chain seq x y z
N MET A 1 3.84 -26.85 -5.16
CA MET A 1 3.56 -25.75 -4.21
C MET A 1 4.84 -24.98 -4.00
N ILE A 2 4.78 -23.66 -4.11
CA ILE A 2 5.90 -22.75 -3.83
C ILE A 2 5.51 -21.80 -2.71
N SER A 3 6.46 -21.34 -1.91
CA SER A 3 6.18 -20.32 -0.89
C SER A 3 5.93 -18.97 -1.55
N GLY A 4 5.22 -18.07 -0.87
CA GLY A 4 5.03 -16.73 -1.40
C GLY A 4 6.31 -15.92 -1.59
N ARG A 5 7.37 -16.26 -0.84
CA ARG A 5 8.71 -15.71 -1.02
C ARG A 5 9.40 -16.23 -2.29
N GLN A 6 9.22 -17.50 -2.64
CA GLN A 6 9.68 -18.04 -3.94
C GLN A 6 8.94 -17.37 -5.11
N THR A 7 7.65 -17.09 -4.94
CA THR A 7 6.88 -16.30 -5.91
C THR A 7 7.45 -14.90 -6.07
N LEU A 8 7.72 -14.20 -4.96
CA LEU A 8 8.35 -12.87 -4.99
C LEU A 8 9.74 -12.92 -5.67
N ALA A 9 10.57 -13.90 -5.32
CA ALA A 9 11.88 -14.09 -5.95
C ALA A 9 11.78 -14.33 -7.47
N SER A 10 10.75 -15.05 -7.94
CA SER A 10 10.52 -15.22 -9.39
C SER A 10 10.12 -13.92 -10.09
N ILE A 11 9.40 -13.02 -9.40
CA ILE A 11 9.09 -11.67 -9.90
C ILE A 11 10.35 -10.81 -9.92
N ASP A 12 11.18 -10.88 -8.88
CA ASP A 12 12.45 -10.15 -8.81
C ASP A 12 13.43 -10.61 -9.92
N GLN A 13 13.49 -11.91 -10.20
CA GLN A 13 14.26 -12.45 -11.33
C GLN A 13 13.74 -11.94 -12.69
N ALA A 14 12.41 -11.91 -12.87
CA ALA A 14 11.80 -11.37 -14.08
C ALA A 14 12.11 -9.86 -14.25
N MET A 15 12.08 -9.11 -13.16
CA MET A 15 12.47 -7.69 -13.13
C MET A 15 13.95 -7.50 -13.49
N ALA A 16 14.85 -8.32 -12.93
CA ALA A 16 16.28 -8.26 -13.26
C ALA A 16 16.51 -8.51 -14.76
N ALA A 17 15.87 -9.52 -15.34
CA ALA A 17 15.96 -9.81 -16.77
C ALA A 17 15.44 -8.64 -17.65
N GLU A 18 14.34 -8.00 -17.24
CA GLU A 18 13.79 -6.85 -17.97
C GLU A 18 14.68 -5.61 -17.85
N ARG A 19 15.32 -5.39 -16.69
CA ARG A 19 16.34 -4.35 -16.50
C ARG A 19 17.55 -4.55 -17.41
N THR A 20 18.04 -5.79 -17.56
CA THR A 20 19.11 -6.10 -18.52
C THR A 20 18.71 -5.75 -19.95
N ARG A 21 17.49 -6.12 -20.38
CA ARG A 21 16.98 -5.77 -21.71
C ARG A 21 16.84 -4.26 -21.93
N LEU A 22 16.40 -3.53 -20.90
CA LEU A 22 16.36 -2.06 -20.93
C LEU A 22 17.75 -1.46 -21.09
N ALA A 23 18.74 -1.96 -20.33
CA ALA A 23 20.12 -1.50 -20.43
C ALA A 23 20.72 -1.76 -21.83
N GLU A 24 20.49 -2.94 -22.41
CA GLU A 24 20.92 -3.25 -23.78
C GLU A 24 20.29 -2.30 -24.82
N LEU A 25 19.00 -1.97 -24.66
CA LEU A 25 18.31 -1.06 -25.57
C LEU A 25 18.81 0.38 -25.42
N GLU A 26 19.04 0.84 -24.19
CA GLU A 26 19.63 2.15 -23.91
C GLU A 26 21.05 2.25 -24.48
N GLN A 27 21.86 1.20 -24.37
CA GLN A 27 23.19 1.14 -25.01
C GLN A 27 23.10 1.26 -26.54
N ARG A 28 22.12 0.60 -27.18
CA ARG A 28 21.91 0.73 -28.64
C ARG A 28 21.52 2.15 -29.04
N ILE A 29 20.65 2.81 -28.26
CA ILE A 29 20.27 4.21 -28.50
C ILE A 29 21.48 5.14 -28.31
N GLN A 30 22.27 4.93 -27.26
CA GLN A 30 23.50 5.70 -27.04
C GLN A 30 24.51 5.52 -28.17
N ALA A 31 24.71 4.30 -28.66
CA ALA A 31 25.57 4.01 -29.81
C ALA A 31 25.07 4.72 -31.07
N ALA A 32 23.77 4.68 -31.33
CA ALA A 32 23.16 5.38 -32.46
C ALA A 32 23.33 6.92 -32.35
N ASN A 33 23.12 7.53 -31.19
CA ASN A 33 23.38 8.96 -31.01
C ASN A 33 24.85 9.33 -31.17
N THR A 34 25.76 8.49 -30.69
CA THR A 34 27.21 8.69 -30.86
C THR A 34 27.59 8.64 -32.34
N GLN A 35 27.01 7.70 -33.10
CA GLN A 35 27.16 7.66 -34.55
C GLN A 35 26.61 8.94 -35.21
N GLY A 36 25.49 9.48 -34.73
CA GLY A 36 24.92 10.74 -35.22
C GLY A 36 25.87 11.93 -35.02
N LEU A 37 26.51 12.02 -33.86
CA LEU A 37 27.53 13.04 -33.57
C LEU A 37 28.78 12.88 -34.44
N GLN A 38 29.23 11.64 -34.68
CA GLN A 38 30.36 11.35 -35.58
C GLN A 38 30.05 11.76 -37.03
N LEU A 39 28.82 11.54 -37.51
CA LEU A 39 28.39 11.99 -38.84
C LEU A 39 28.41 13.53 -38.93
N GLN A 40 27.93 14.24 -37.91
CA GLN A 40 27.98 15.70 -37.87
C GLN A 40 29.41 16.25 -37.83
N GLN A 41 30.32 15.59 -37.11
CA GLN A 41 31.74 15.95 -37.10
C GLN A 41 32.35 15.76 -38.50
N ALA A 42 32.07 14.64 -39.15
CA ALA A 42 32.57 14.36 -40.48
C ALA A 42 32.00 15.32 -41.55
N ASP A 43 30.78 15.83 -41.35
CA ASP A 43 30.23 16.93 -42.17
C ASP A 43 31.07 18.21 -41.99
N ALA A 44 31.46 18.57 -40.77
CA ALA A 44 32.31 19.73 -40.50
C ALA A 44 33.70 19.61 -41.16
N GLU A 45 34.31 18.43 -41.12
CA GLU A 45 35.58 18.13 -41.80
C GLU A 45 35.47 18.28 -43.33
N ASP A 46 34.35 17.86 -43.91
CA ASP A 46 34.12 18.00 -45.35
C ASP A 46 33.81 19.44 -45.76
N TYR A 47 33.09 20.20 -44.93
CA TYR A 47 32.97 21.65 -45.13
C TYR A 47 34.33 22.35 -45.03
N ARG A 48 35.23 21.90 -44.15
CA ARG A 48 36.62 22.38 -44.07
C ARG A 48 37.43 22.02 -45.32
N ALA A 49 37.26 20.80 -45.84
CA ALA A 49 37.91 20.39 -47.09
C ALA A 49 37.46 21.25 -48.27
N LEU A 50 36.15 21.51 -48.37
CA LEU A 50 35.59 22.47 -49.34
C LEU A 50 36.14 23.88 -49.15
N ALA A 51 36.29 24.34 -47.89
CA ALA A 51 36.85 25.66 -47.63
C ALA A 51 38.30 25.74 -48.11
N ARG A 52 39.08 24.67 -47.91
CA ARG A 52 40.48 24.57 -48.37
C ARG A 52 40.64 24.54 -49.89
N THR A 53 39.82 23.77 -50.60
CA THR A 53 39.84 23.79 -52.08
C THR A 53 39.46 25.16 -52.64
N ARG A 54 38.69 25.95 -51.88
CA ARG A 54 38.19 27.28 -52.26
C ARG A 54 39.02 28.45 -51.72
N ILE A 55 40.04 28.22 -50.89
CA ILE A 55 40.90 29.27 -50.31
C ILE A 55 41.62 30.11 -51.37
N ASP A 56 41.86 29.56 -52.56
CA ASP A 56 42.44 30.31 -53.66
C ASP A 56 41.48 31.38 -54.25
N LEU A 57 40.20 31.36 -53.87
CA LEU A 57 39.14 32.25 -54.39
C LEU A 57 38.53 33.20 -53.35
N LEU A 58 38.70 32.94 -52.04
CA LEU A 58 38.14 33.74 -50.96
C LEU A 58 39.20 33.99 -49.87
N THR A 59 39.22 35.18 -49.28
CA THR A 59 40.03 35.58 -48.11
C THR A 59 39.68 34.71 -46.87
N GLY A 60 40.12 33.44 -46.87
CA GLY A 60 39.58 32.35 -46.05
C GLY A 60 40.40 31.92 -44.83
N ASP A 61 41.40 32.70 -44.44
CA ASP A 61 42.32 32.34 -43.35
C ASP A 61 41.67 32.42 -41.95
N ASP A 62 40.72 33.34 -41.76
CA ASP A 62 39.94 33.46 -40.52
C ASP A 62 38.86 32.37 -40.40
N LEU A 63 38.22 31.98 -41.52
CA LEU A 63 37.21 30.91 -41.55
C LEU A 63 37.81 29.57 -41.10
N LEU A 64 38.99 29.23 -41.60
CA LEU A 64 39.69 28.02 -41.18
C LEU A 64 40.02 28.02 -39.68
N ARG A 65 40.53 29.13 -39.13
CA ARG A 65 40.87 29.20 -37.69
C ARG A 65 39.66 29.03 -36.80
N HIS A 66 38.50 29.55 -37.20
CA HIS A 66 37.27 29.39 -36.45
C HIS A 66 36.74 27.95 -36.49
N ILE A 67 36.76 27.30 -37.66
CA ILE A 67 36.40 25.88 -37.79
C ILE A 67 37.31 25.02 -36.89
N ASP A 68 38.62 25.27 -36.91
CA ASP A 68 39.59 24.54 -36.09
C ASP A 68 39.35 24.72 -34.58
N GLN A 69 39.01 25.92 -34.14
CA GLN A 69 38.68 26.21 -32.74
C GLN A 69 37.38 25.54 -32.30
N ALA A 70 36.35 25.57 -33.15
CA ALA A 70 35.08 24.92 -32.89
C ALA A 70 35.22 23.40 -32.82
N GLU A 71 35.97 22.78 -33.74
CA GLU A 71 36.29 21.34 -33.71
C GLU A 71 36.99 20.95 -32.39
N GLN A 72 38.01 21.71 -31.96
CA GLN A 72 38.70 21.44 -30.70
C GLN A 72 37.78 21.55 -29.48
N GLN A 73 36.89 22.54 -29.45
CA GLN A 73 35.91 22.72 -28.39
C GLN A 73 34.90 21.57 -28.35
N VAL A 74 34.37 21.17 -29.51
CA VAL A 74 33.44 20.03 -29.63
C VAL A 74 34.11 18.74 -29.18
N MET A 75 35.35 18.48 -29.59
CA MET A 75 36.10 17.29 -29.15
C MET A 75 36.30 17.25 -27.63
N ALA A 76 36.64 18.39 -27.01
CA ALA A 76 36.76 18.47 -25.56
C ALA A 76 35.42 18.21 -24.85
N LEU A 77 34.30 18.71 -25.40
CA LEU A 77 32.96 18.48 -24.87
C LEU A 77 32.52 17.02 -25.00
N LEU A 78 32.81 16.36 -26.12
CA LEU A 78 32.52 14.94 -26.33
C LEU A 78 33.34 14.06 -25.38
N GLN A 79 34.62 14.38 -25.17
CA GLN A 79 35.46 13.67 -24.21
C GLN A 79 34.96 13.85 -22.77
N ALA A 80 34.55 15.07 -22.39
CA ALA A 80 33.94 15.32 -21.08
C ALA A 80 32.61 14.56 -20.92
N ARG A 81 31.79 14.48 -21.98
CA ARG A 81 30.56 13.70 -22.00
C ARG A 81 30.82 12.21 -21.79
N GLU A 82 31.83 11.65 -22.45
CA GLU A 82 32.21 10.25 -22.29
C GLU A 82 32.65 9.94 -20.86
N GLN A 83 33.48 10.80 -20.26
CA GLN A 83 33.90 10.67 -18.86
C GLN A 83 32.71 10.76 -17.89
N ALA A 84 31.79 11.69 -18.13
CA ALA A 84 30.57 11.83 -17.32
C ALA A 84 29.67 10.58 -17.42
N LEU A 85 29.53 10.01 -18.62
CA LEU A 85 28.81 8.76 -18.85
C LEU A 85 29.45 7.57 -18.13
N GLN A 86 30.78 7.43 -18.22
CA GLN A 86 31.51 6.36 -17.52
C GLN A 86 31.30 6.46 -16.00
N GLY A 87 31.44 7.66 -15.41
CA GLY A 87 31.20 7.87 -13.99
C GLY A 87 29.74 7.63 -13.58
N LEU A 88 28.77 7.91 -14.48
CA LEU A 88 27.36 7.61 -14.25
C LEU A 88 27.10 6.10 -14.28
N ASP A 89 27.67 5.37 -15.23
CA ASP A 89 27.54 3.91 -15.34
C ASP A 89 28.16 3.21 -14.12
N GLU A 90 29.31 3.67 -13.62
CA GLU A 90 29.92 3.17 -12.38
C GLU A 90 29.00 3.38 -11.16
N ARG A 91 28.39 4.57 -11.03
CA ARG A 91 27.43 4.88 -9.95
C ARG A 91 26.17 4.01 -10.06
N MET A 92 25.70 3.74 -11.27
CA MET A 92 24.56 2.84 -11.50
C MET A 92 24.88 1.40 -11.14
N ALA A 93 26.04 0.88 -11.55
CA ALA A 93 26.50 -0.46 -11.19
C ALA A 93 26.64 -0.61 -9.67
N ALA A 94 27.26 0.36 -9.00
CA ALA A 94 27.38 0.36 -7.54
C ALA A 94 26.01 0.37 -6.83
N ALA A 95 25.05 1.14 -7.34
CA ALA A 95 23.70 1.18 -6.80
C ALA A 95 22.93 -0.13 -7.03
N GLU A 96 23.17 -0.82 -8.15
CA GLU A 96 22.62 -2.16 -8.41
C GLU A 96 23.20 -3.23 -7.49
N ASP A 97 24.52 -3.23 -7.30
CA ASP A 97 25.19 -4.12 -6.35
C ASP A 97 24.68 -3.88 -4.91
N GLU A 98 24.50 -2.63 -4.51
CA GLU A 98 23.91 -2.27 -3.20
C GLU A 98 22.49 -2.83 -3.07
N ARG A 99 21.63 -2.64 -4.08
CA ARG A 99 20.26 -3.19 -4.07
C ARG A 99 20.26 -4.71 -3.98
N ALA A 100 21.08 -5.39 -4.78
CA ALA A 100 21.15 -6.85 -4.79
C ALA A 100 21.61 -7.41 -3.43
N ARG A 101 22.58 -6.75 -2.77
CA ARG A 101 23.00 -7.09 -1.41
C ARG A 101 21.87 -6.91 -0.40
N LEU A 102 21.15 -5.78 -0.46
CA LEU A 102 20.01 -5.52 0.42
C LEU A 102 18.87 -6.52 0.21
N GLU A 103 18.60 -6.93 -1.04
CA GLU A 103 17.60 -7.95 -1.36
C GLU A 103 17.99 -9.31 -0.76
N SER A 104 19.28 -9.69 -0.83
CA SER A 104 19.79 -10.89 -0.15
C SER A 104 19.67 -10.77 1.38
N GLU A 105 20.10 -9.66 1.98
CA GLU A 105 19.95 -9.39 3.42
C GLU A 105 18.48 -9.48 3.85
N ARG A 106 17.55 -8.97 3.04
CA ARG A 106 16.11 -9.04 3.28
C ARG A 106 15.61 -10.49 3.28
N MET A 107 16.07 -11.31 2.33
CA MET A 107 15.69 -12.72 2.26
C MET A 107 16.13 -13.48 3.52
N ASP A 108 17.38 -13.31 3.93
CA ASP A 108 17.93 -13.94 5.14
C ASP A 108 17.18 -13.47 6.40
N GLN A 109 16.91 -12.17 6.51
CA GLN A 109 16.15 -11.62 7.64
C GLN A 109 14.70 -12.09 7.65
N ALA A 110 14.07 -12.29 6.49
CA ALA A 110 12.74 -12.86 6.40
C ALA A 110 12.71 -14.33 6.85
N ASP A 111 13.78 -15.10 6.61
CA ASP A 111 13.92 -16.47 7.15
C ASP A 111 14.07 -16.48 8.68
N GLU A 112 14.76 -15.50 9.26
CA GLU A 112 14.82 -15.32 10.72
C GLU A 112 13.44 -14.98 11.30
N VAL A 113 12.68 -14.08 10.66
CA VAL A 113 11.31 -13.73 11.09
C VAL A 113 10.39 -14.96 11.05
N GLU A 114 10.46 -15.78 9.99
CA GLU A 114 9.66 -17.00 9.92
C GLU A 114 10.04 -17.99 11.00
N ARG A 115 11.34 -18.25 11.20
CA ARG A 115 11.79 -19.14 12.28
C ARG A 115 11.34 -18.67 13.66
N ALA A 116 11.44 -17.36 13.93
CA ALA A 116 10.95 -16.79 15.18
C ALA A 116 9.42 -16.96 15.31
N ALA A 117 8.67 -16.73 14.24
CA ALA A 117 7.21 -16.90 14.24
C ALA A 117 6.80 -18.37 14.46
N GLU A 118 7.50 -19.33 13.84
CA GLU A 118 7.26 -20.77 14.06
C GLU A 118 7.58 -21.20 15.50
N VAL A 119 8.63 -20.63 16.11
CA VAL A 119 8.98 -20.89 17.51
C VAL A 119 7.90 -20.35 18.45
N VAL A 120 7.40 -19.13 18.20
CA VAL A 120 6.27 -18.55 18.96
C VAL A 120 5.01 -19.39 18.81
N ASP A 121 4.59 -19.70 17.57
CA ASP A 121 3.41 -20.53 17.28
C ASP A 121 3.49 -21.92 17.95
N ALA A 122 4.66 -22.55 17.93
CA ALA A 122 4.87 -23.83 18.59
C ALA A 122 4.81 -23.73 20.13
N ALA A 123 5.38 -22.68 20.72
CA ALA A 123 5.35 -22.45 22.16
C ALA A 123 3.93 -22.14 22.65
N GLU A 124 3.19 -21.29 21.93
CA GLU A 124 1.78 -21.00 22.18
C GLU A 124 0.94 -22.28 22.08
N ALA A 125 1.07 -23.05 21.00
CA ALA A 125 0.32 -24.30 20.84
C ALA A 125 0.61 -25.32 21.95
N SER A 126 1.86 -25.42 22.41
CA SER A 126 2.25 -26.28 23.54
C SER A 126 1.62 -25.80 24.86
N THR A 127 1.61 -24.49 25.08
CA THR A 127 1.02 -23.88 26.29
C THR A 127 -0.49 -24.08 26.32
N GLN A 128 -1.16 -23.85 25.18
CA GLN A 128 -2.59 -24.07 25.02
C GLN A 128 -2.95 -25.54 25.24
N ALA A 129 -2.19 -26.49 24.68
CA ALA A 129 -2.42 -27.91 24.90
C ALA A 129 -2.26 -28.32 26.39
N ARG A 130 -1.31 -27.70 27.10
CA ARG A 130 -1.11 -27.89 28.54
C ARG A 130 -2.29 -27.34 29.35
N LEU A 131 -2.76 -26.14 29.02
CA LEU A 131 -3.93 -25.51 29.65
C LEU A 131 -5.22 -26.29 29.39
N ASP A 132 -5.43 -26.80 28.18
CA ASP A 132 -6.58 -27.64 27.85
C ASP A 132 -6.59 -28.96 28.62
N ALA A 133 -5.42 -29.51 28.92
CA ALA A 133 -5.30 -30.73 29.73
C ALA A 133 -5.62 -30.46 31.21
N ASP A 134 -5.41 -29.25 31.70
CA ASP A 134 -5.61 -28.87 33.10
C ASP A 134 -7.12 -28.83 33.46
N PRO A 135 -7.56 -29.63 34.46
CA PRO A 135 -8.95 -29.62 34.90
C PRO A 135 -9.37 -28.30 35.57
N ASP A 136 -8.46 -27.57 36.23
CA ASP A 136 -8.78 -26.32 36.91
C ASP A 136 -9.01 -25.20 35.89
N TYR A 137 -8.15 -25.16 34.87
CA TYR A 137 -8.32 -24.25 33.73
C TYR A 137 -9.65 -24.48 33.00
N ARG A 138 -9.99 -25.75 32.70
CA ARG A 138 -11.25 -26.10 32.05
C ARG A 138 -12.47 -25.63 32.85
N ARG A 139 -12.46 -25.82 34.17
CA ARG A 139 -13.53 -25.33 35.05
C ARG A 139 -13.64 -23.81 35.02
N GLN A 140 -12.52 -23.09 35.08
CA GLN A 140 -12.51 -21.63 34.99
C GLN A 140 -13.06 -21.14 33.64
N ARG A 141 -12.68 -21.80 32.54
CA ARG A 141 -13.17 -21.49 31.19
C ARG A 141 -14.67 -21.72 31.05
N GLU A 142 -15.19 -22.82 31.59
CA GLU A 142 -16.63 -23.10 31.61
C GLU A 142 -17.39 -22.04 32.43
N GLN A 143 -16.88 -21.67 33.61
CA GLN A 143 -17.47 -20.61 34.43
C GLN A 143 -17.50 -19.26 33.70
N ALA A 144 -16.42 -18.91 32.98
CA ALA A 144 -16.37 -17.69 32.18
C ALA A 144 -17.43 -17.70 31.07
N ASN A 145 -17.56 -18.81 30.33
CA ASN A 145 -18.57 -18.97 29.28
C ASN A 145 -20.00 -18.88 29.82
N GLU A 146 -20.28 -19.48 30.98
CA GLU A 146 -21.60 -19.44 31.61
C GLU A 146 -21.96 -18.05 32.14
N ALA A 147 -21.00 -17.38 32.79
CA ALA A 147 -21.16 -16.02 33.29
C ALA A 147 -21.42 -15.04 32.13
N GLU A 148 -20.66 -15.17 31.05
CA GLU A 148 -20.83 -14.35 29.85
C GLU A 148 -22.19 -14.57 29.20
N ARG A 149 -22.61 -15.83 29.01
CA ARG A 149 -23.94 -16.15 28.46
C ARG A 149 -25.07 -15.58 29.33
N THR A 150 -24.91 -15.64 30.64
CA THR A 150 -25.89 -15.12 31.61
C THR A 150 -25.98 -13.60 31.54
N ALA A 151 -24.83 -12.91 31.47
CA ALA A 151 -24.76 -11.47 31.32
C ALA A 151 -25.39 -11.00 30.00
N LEU A 152 -25.10 -11.67 28.88
CA LEU A 152 -25.70 -11.35 27.58
C LEU A 152 -27.22 -11.49 27.59
N HIS A 153 -27.75 -12.60 28.12
CA HIS A 153 -29.19 -12.77 28.23
C HIS A 153 -29.87 -11.77 29.17
N ALA A 154 -29.17 -11.34 30.24
CA ALA A 154 -29.68 -10.29 31.12
C ALA A 154 -29.71 -8.92 30.41
N GLU A 155 -28.66 -8.60 29.65
CA GLU A 155 -28.59 -7.39 28.82
C GLU A 155 -29.69 -7.38 27.75
N GLU A 156 -29.89 -8.48 27.02
CA GLU A 156 -30.98 -8.64 26.04
C GLU A 156 -32.35 -8.41 26.69
N LYS A 157 -32.60 -8.99 27.86
CA LYS A 157 -33.86 -8.79 28.61
C LYS A 157 -34.04 -7.36 29.09
N ALA A 158 -32.97 -6.69 29.52
CA ALA A 158 -33.01 -5.30 29.92
C ALA A 158 -33.34 -4.38 28.73
N VAL A 159 -32.72 -4.62 27.56
CA VAL A 159 -33.02 -3.90 26.32
C VAL A 159 -34.47 -4.14 25.87
N GLN A 160 -34.93 -5.39 25.85
CA GLN A 160 -36.32 -5.72 25.50
C GLN A 160 -37.31 -5.05 26.46
N SER A 161 -37.02 -5.05 27.76
CA SER A 161 -37.88 -4.40 28.76
C SER A 161 -37.91 -2.88 28.61
N ALA A 162 -36.79 -2.25 28.25
CA ALA A 162 -36.74 -0.82 27.94
C ALA A 162 -37.57 -0.47 26.69
N GLN A 163 -37.52 -1.30 25.65
CA GLN A 163 -38.35 -1.16 24.46
C GLN A 163 -39.84 -1.33 24.78
N GLU A 164 -40.19 -2.35 25.57
CA GLU A 164 -41.57 -2.55 26.03
C GLU A 164 -42.08 -1.38 26.86
N MET A 165 -41.24 -0.78 27.71
CA MET A 165 -41.57 0.44 28.44
C MET A 165 -41.82 1.61 27.49
N GLU A 166 -40.99 1.80 26.47
CA GLU A 166 -41.17 2.90 25.51
C GLU A 166 -42.47 2.76 24.72
N GLU A 167 -42.75 1.56 24.19
CA GLU A 167 -43.93 1.23 23.40
C GLU A 167 -45.22 1.29 24.23
N LYS A 168 -45.28 0.56 25.36
CA LYS A 168 -46.48 0.53 26.21
C LYS A 168 -46.65 1.86 26.95
N GLY A 169 -45.55 2.49 27.37
CA GLY A 169 -45.55 3.77 28.05
C GLY A 169 -45.95 4.95 27.17
N ALA A 170 -45.89 4.82 25.83
CA ALA A 170 -46.40 5.84 24.91
C ALA A 170 -47.90 6.10 25.10
N SER A 171 -48.69 5.04 25.27
CA SER A 171 -50.15 5.15 25.47
C SER A 171 -50.54 5.92 26.74
N TYR A 172 -49.82 5.67 27.84
CA TYR A 172 -50.00 6.40 29.10
C TYR A 172 -49.52 7.85 29.02
N ARG A 173 -48.41 8.12 28.31
CA ARG A 173 -47.87 9.48 28.12
C ARG A 173 -48.74 10.34 27.19
N ALA A 174 -49.45 9.71 26.25
CA ALA A 174 -50.35 10.37 25.33
C ALA A 174 -51.66 10.85 26.00
N ASP A 175 -52.05 10.28 27.16
CA ASP A 175 -53.22 10.71 27.92
C ASP A 175 -52.90 11.93 28.83
N PRO A 176 -53.43 13.13 28.53
CA PRO A 176 -53.15 14.34 29.32
C PRO A 176 -53.73 14.29 30.73
N MET A 177 -54.86 13.61 30.93
CA MET A 177 -55.54 13.50 32.24
C MET A 177 -54.78 12.55 33.17
N PHE A 178 -54.32 11.42 32.63
CA PHE A 178 -53.44 10.50 33.35
C PHE A 178 -52.13 11.19 33.77
N MET A 179 -51.44 11.84 32.82
CA MET A 179 -50.18 12.53 33.09
C MET A 179 -50.32 13.73 34.02
N TYR A 180 -51.46 14.40 34.04
CA TYR A 180 -51.76 15.47 35.00
C TYR A 180 -51.85 14.93 36.43
N LEU A 181 -52.62 13.87 36.66
CA LEU A 181 -52.75 13.25 37.98
C LEU A 181 -51.45 12.57 38.44
N TRP A 182 -50.69 11.97 37.51
CA TRP A 182 -49.39 11.36 37.78
C TRP A 182 -48.35 12.41 38.23
N ARG A 183 -48.19 13.51 37.49
CA ARG A 183 -47.26 14.61 37.85
C ARG A 183 -47.61 15.29 39.17
N ARG A 184 -48.90 15.31 39.54
CA ARG A 184 -49.35 15.86 40.82
C ARG A 184 -49.14 14.90 41.98
N HIS A 185 -48.63 13.69 41.71
CA HIS A 185 -48.45 12.61 42.67
C HIS A 185 -49.76 12.17 43.36
N TYR A 186 -50.90 12.30 42.67
CA TYR A 186 -52.23 11.96 43.20
C TYR A 186 -52.27 10.51 43.74
N GLY A 187 -52.79 10.32 44.96
CA GLY A 187 -52.83 9.01 45.61
C GLY A 187 -51.52 8.56 46.28
N THR A 188 -50.57 9.48 46.53
CA THR A 188 -49.39 9.25 47.39
C THR A 188 -49.39 10.17 48.61
N SER A 189 -48.49 9.89 49.56
CA SER A 189 -48.18 10.81 50.66
C SER A 189 -47.60 12.15 50.20
N ALA A 190 -47.07 12.22 48.97
CA ALA A 190 -46.55 13.46 48.38
C ALA A 190 -47.63 14.35 47.74
N TYR A 191 -48.89 13.89 47.63
CA TYR A 191 -49.97 14.67 47.04
C TYR A 191 -50.38 15.85 47.93
N LYS A 192 -50.11 17.08 47.44
CA LYS A 192 -50.51 18.31 48.12
C LYS A 192 -51.51 19.09 47.26
N ALA A 193 -52.75 19.17 47.72
CA ALA A 193 -53.80 19.95 47.07
C ALA A 193 -54.90 20.41 48.04
N ASN A 194 -55.59 21.48 47.65
CA ASN A 194 -56.73 22.04 48.38
C ASN A 194 -57.98 21.13 48.25
N PRO A 195 -58.94 21.19 49.19
CA PRO A 195 -60.10 20.28 49.21
C PRO A 195 -60.93 20.24 47.91
N LEU A 196 -61.11 21.38 47.24
CA LEU A 196 -61.84 21.46 45.96
C LEU A 196 -61.08 20.75 44.82
N ALA A 197 -59.76 20.96 44.74
CA ALA A 197 -58.91 20.28 43.77
C ALA A 197 -58.88 18.77 44.01
N ARG A 198 -58.85 18.33 45.28
CA ARG A 198 -58.90 16.91 45.65
C ARG A 198 -60.21 16.23 45.23
N TRP A 199 -61.34 16.94 45.31
CA TRP A 199 -62.63 16.41 44.86
C TRP A 199 -62.68 16.25 43.32
N LEU A 200 -62.20 17.26 42.58
CA LEU A 200 -62.12 17.21 41.11
C LEU A 200 -61.15 16.12 40.63
N ASP A 201 -59.93 16.09 41.19
CA ASP A 201 -58.91 15.09 40.88
C ASP A 201 -59.42 13.67 41.20
N GLY A 202 -60.22 13.50 42.27
CA GLY A 202 -60.86 12.22 42.59
C GLY A 202 -61.96 11.78 41.63
N LYS A 203 -62.73 12.72 41.07
CA LYS A 203 -63.72 12.43 40.03
C LYS A 203 -63.04 12.02 38.72
N VAL A 204 -61.99 12.75 38.31
CA VAL A 204 -61.18 12.42 37.14
C VAL A 204 -60.47 11.06 37.33
N ALA A 205 -59.92 10.80 38.51
CA ALA A 205 -59.24 9.54 38.83
C ALA A 205 -60.16 8.32 38.71
N ARG A 206 -61.44 8.44 39.10
CA ARG A 206 -62.43 7.36 38.98
C ARG A 206 -62.89 7.16 37.53
N LEU A 207 -62.95 8.22 36.72
CA LEU A 207 -63.35 8.17 35.32
C LEU A 207 -62.34 7.41 34.45
N ILE A 208 -61.04 7.64 34.68
CA ILE A 208 -59.96 7.04 33.88
C ILE A 208 -59.36 5.77 34.50
N GLY A 209 -59.92 5.26 35.61
CA GLY A 209 -59.35 4.09 36.30
C GLY A 209 -57.92 4.32 36.82
N PHE A 210 -57.63 5.54 37.32
CA PHE A 210 -56.27 5.99 37.59
C PHE A 210 -55.52 5.12 38.61
N ALA A 211 -56.19 4.51 39.58
CA ALA A 211 -55.54 3.68 40.59
C ALA A 211 -54.80 2.47 39.97
N ASP A 212 -55.47 1.76 39.07
CA ASP A 212 -54.92 0.57 38.39
C ASP A 212 -53.90 0.97 37.33
N ALA A 213 -54.21 2.01 36.54
CA ALA A 213 -53.30 2.55 35.52
C ALA A 213 -52.00 3.08 36.14
N ARG A 214 -52.07 3.69 37.33
CA ARG A 214 -50.91 4.18 38.08
C ARG A 214 -50.02 3.02 38.55
N ALA A 215 -50.61 1.95 39.09
CA ALA A 215 -49.86 0.77 39.52
C ALA A 215 -49.20 0.04 38.33
N ASN A 216 -49.86 0.00 37.18
CA ASN A 216 -49.30 -0.57 35.95
C ASN A 216 -48.16 0.28 35.37
N PHE A 217 -48.34 1.60 35.30
CA PHE A 217 -47.32 2.53 34.80
C PHE A 217 -46.10 2.61 35.74
N ALA A 218 -46.31 2.57 37.05
CA ALA A 218 -45.20 2.50 38.03
C ALA A 218 -44.37 1.23 37.83
N ARG A 219 -45.03 0.06 37.74
CA ARG A 219 -44.34 -1.21 37.47
C ARG A 219 -43.62 -1.21 36.12
N LEU A 220 -44.22 -0.65 35.09
CA LEU A 220 -43.63 -0.56 33.75
C LEU A 220 -42.34 0.26 33.73
N ASN A 221 -42.19 1.26 34.61
CA ASN A 221 -40.98 2.07 34.72
C ASN A 221 -39.94 1.46 35.67
N GLU A 222 -40.36 0.79 36.76
CA GLU A 222 -39.44 0.19 37.75
C GLU A 222 -38.79 -1.12 37.25
N ILE A 223 -39.47 -1.90 36.41
CA ILE A 223 -38.96 -3.20 35.92
C ILE A 223 -37.70 -3.02 35.04
N PRO A 224 -37.68 -2.12 34.03
CA PRO A 224 -36.48 -1.90 33.22
C PRO A 224 -35.29 -1.37 34.02
N GLU A 225 -35.53 -0.49 35.00
CA GLU A 225 -34.47 0.04 35.86
C GLU A 225 -33.78 -1.08 36.66
N ARG A 226 -34.56 -1.94 37.34
CA ARG A 226 -34.00 -3.08 38.08
C ARG A 226 -33.36 -4.13 37.18
N LEU A 227 -33.91 -4.37 35.99
CA LEU A 227 -33.29 -5.28 35.02
C LEU A 227 -31.99 -4.72 34.47
N GLY A 228 -31.90 -3.40 34.29
CA GLY A 228 -30.67 -2.69 33.95
C GLY A 228 -29.61 -2.85 35.04
N GLU A 229 -29.94 -2.54 36.29
CA GLU A 229 -29.02 -2.73 37.44
C GLU A 229 -28.56 -4.19 37.57
N HIS A 230 -29.47 -5.16 37.38
CA HIS A 230 -29.13 -6.58 37.43
C HIS A 230 -28.23 -7.01 36.27
N ALA A 231 -28.50 -6.52 35.05
CA ALA A 231 -27.65 -6.78 33.89
C ALA A 231 -26.25 -6.18 34.07
N GLU A 232 -26.13 -4.97 34.62
CA GLU A 232 -24.84 -4.34 34.94
C GLU A 232 -24.07 -5.14 36.00
N ALA A 233 -24.75 -5.60 37.06
CA ALA A 233 -24.13 -6.43 38.09
C ALA A 233 -23.64 -7.78 37.53
N LEU A 234 -24.44 -8.43 36.69
CA LEU A 234 -24.06 -9.69 36.03
C LEU A 234 -22.91 -9.50 35.04
N LYS A 235 -22.90 -8.38 34.31
CA LYS A 235 -21.79 -8.01 33.42
C LYS A 235 -20.50 -7.80 34.19
N ALA A 236 -20.52 -7.06 35.30
CA ALA A 236 -19.35 -6.87 36.14
C ALA A 236 -18.83 -8.19 36.73
N ALA A 237 -19.74 -9.10 37.11
CA ALA A 237 -19.37 -10.44 37.57
C ALA A 237 -18.74 -11.29 36.45
N ALA A 238 -19.29 -11.23 35.23
CA ALA A 238 -18.73 -11.92 34.07
C ALA A 238 -17.36 -11.37 33.70
N ASP A 239 -17.19 -10.05 33.68
CA ASP A 239 -15.91 -9.39 33.40
C ASP A 239 -14.84 -9.84 34.43
N ALA A 240 -15.17 -9.95 35.72
CA ALA A 240 -14.23 -10.42 36.75
C ALA A 240 -13.79 -11.88 36.55
N VAL A 241 -14.69 -12.78 36.13
CA VAL A 241 -14.37 -14.20 35.86
C VAL A 241 -13.51 -14.34 34.60
N ILE A 242 -13.77 -13.50 33.59
CA ILE A 242 -12.98 -13.43 32.36
C ILE A 242 -11.59 -12.87 32.65
N ASP A 243 -11.47 -11.80 33.44
CA ASP A 243 -10.18 -11.24 33.84
C ASP A 243 -9.33 -12.26 34.60
N ALA A 244 -9.95 -13.12 35.41
CA ALA A 244 -9.28 -14.23 36.07
C ALA A 244 -8.79 -15.30 35.06
N LEU A 245 -9.59 -15.62 34.03
CA LEU A 245 -9.18 -16.53 32.95
C LEU A 245 -8.00 -15.95 32.14
N ILE A 246 -8.08 -14.67 31.76
CA ILE A 246 -7.00 -13.94 31.09
C ILE A 246 -5.73 -13.98 31.93
N SER A 247 -5.84 -13.78 33.25
CA SER A 247 -4.69 -13.82 34.15
C SER A 247 -4.03 -15.21 34.23
N LEU A 248 -4.81 -16.29 34.08
CA LEU A 248 -4.26 -17.65 33.99
C LEU A 248 -3.53 -17.86 32.66
N ASP A 249 -4.10 -17.39 31.55
CA ASP A 249 -3.48 -17.48 30.23
C ASP A 249 -2.17 -16.68 30.19
N THR A 250 -2.15 -15.45 30.70
CA THR A 250 -0.94 -14.61 30.74
C THR A 250 0.14 -15.21 31.64
N ALA A 251 -0.23 -15.68 32.84
CA ALA A 251 0.73 -16.33 33.74
C ALA A 251 1.31 -17.61 33.14
N ALA A 252 0.51 -18.39 32.40
CA ALA A 252 0.98 -19.56 31.69
C ALA A 252 1.93 -19.20 30.56
N GLY A 253 1.62 -18.17 29.78
CA GLY A 253 2.52 -17.68 28.72
C GLY A 253 3.83 -17.11 29.26
N GLU A 254 3.79 -16.38 30.38
CA GLU A 254 4.99 -15.89 31.07
C GLU A 254 5.86 -17.04 31.59
N ALA A 255 5.25 -18.07 32.18
CA ALA A 255 5.96 -19.25 32.68
C ALA A 255 6.66 -20.03 31.56
N ASP A 256 6.04 -20.10 30.38
CA ASP A 256 6.59 -20.77 29.20
C ASP A 256 7.50 -19.84 28.36
N GLY A 257 7.74 -18.59 28.82
CA GLY A 257 8.68 -17.65 28.21
C GLY A 257 8.21 -17.02 26.89
N ILE A 258 6.92 -17.09 26.58
CA ILE A 258 6.33 -16.59 25.33
C ILE A 258 6.57 -15.09 25.12
N PRO A 259 6.46 -14.20 26.13
CA PRO A 259 6.74 -12.78 25.93
C PRO A 259 8.16 -12.48 25.43
N ALA A 260 9.16 -13.27 25.85
CA ALA A 260 10.53 -13.12 25.38
C ALA A 260 10.67 -13.56 23.91
N LEU A 261 9.98 -14.64 23.52
CA LEU A 261 9.95 -15.11 22.12
C LEU A 261 9.23 -14.11 21.20
N GLN A 262 8.12 -13.53 21.67
CA GLN A 262 7.40 -12.47 20.96
C GLN A 262 8.27 -11.22 20.78
N ALA A 263 9.03 -10.82 21.81
CA ALA A 263 9.96 -9.68 21.71
C ALA A 263 11.09 -9.94 20.68
N GLU A 264 11.62 -11.16 20.59
CA GLU A 264 12.60 -11.51 19.55
C GLU A 264 11.97 -11.52 18.15
N LEU A 265 10.73 -11.98 18.00
CA LEU A 265 9.97 -11.89 16.75
C LEU A 265 9.76 -10.43 16.32
N GLU A 266 9.32 -9.56 17.24
CA GLU A 266 9.14 -8.12 16.98
C GLU A 266 10.46 -7.47 16.55
N LYS A 267 11.56 -7.78 17.24
CA LYS A 267 12.90 -7.29 16.89
C LYS A 267 13.33 -7.75 15.50
N ALA A 268 13.06 -9.00 15.13
CA ALA A 268 13.34 -9.52 13.80
C ALA A 268 12.48 -8.83 12.72
N GLN A 269 11.21 -8.52 13.01
CA GLN A 269 10.32 -7.77 12.12
C GLN A 269 10.77 -6.32 11.94
N LEU A 270 11.25 -5.67 13.01
CA LEU A 270 11.83 -4.32 12.95
C LEU A 270 13.12 -4.29 12.12
N ALA A 271 13.96 -5.31 12.23
CA ALA A 271 15.15 -5.43 11.38
C ALA A 271 14.75 -5.62 9.91
N LEU A 272 13.73 -6.43 9.61
CA LEU A 272 13.21 -6.61 8.25
C LEU A 272 12.67 -5.30 7.66
N SER A 273 11.87 -4.55 8.44
CA SER A 273 11.32 -3.27 7.97
C SER A 273 12.39 -2.19 7.76
N ALA A 274 13.46 -2.21 8.55
CA ALA A 274 14.62 -1.34 8.34
C ALA A 274 15.37 -1.66 7.03
N ILE A 275 15.48 -2.95 6.67
CA ILE A 275 16.04 -3.36 5.38
C ILE A 275 15.12 -2.93 4.24
N ASP A 276 13.80 -3.12 4.37
CA ASP A 276 12.83 -2.66 3.36
C ASP A 276 12.94 -1.15 3.11
N ALA A 277 13.10 -0.32 4.15
CA ALA A 277 13.32 1.11 4.00
C ALA A 277 14.65 1.46 3.30
N ARG A 278 15.72 0.67 3.54
CA ARG A 278 17.00 0.82 2.82
C ARG A 278 16.85 0.46 1.34
N ILE A 279 16.07 -0.57 1.02
CA ILE A 279 15.76 -0.96 -0.37
C ILE A 279 15.00 0.16 -1.08
N GLU A 280 13.97 0.72 -0.46
CA GLU A 280 13.21 1.84 -1.04
C GLU A 280 14.11 3.06 -1.34
N ALA A 281 15.03 3.39 -0.43
CA ALA A 281 16.00 4.47 -0.65
C ALA A 281 16.99 4.16 -1.80
N ALA A 282 17.45 2.90 -1.90
CA ALA A 282 18.31 2.47 -3.00
C ALA A 282 17.59 2.50 -4.36
N GLU A 283 16.32 2.06 -4.40
CA GLU A 283 15.46 2.13 -5.58
C GLU A 283 15.22 3.59 -6.04
N ALA A 284 14.97 4.50 -5.10
CA ALA A 284 14.84 5.93 -5.42
C ALA A 284 16.14 6.51 -6.02
N ARG A 285 17.30 6.17 -5.46
CA ARG A 285 18.61 6.57 -6.02
C ARG A 285 18.83 6.00 -7.42
N GLN A 286 18.45 4.74 -7.66
CA GLN A 286 18.53 4.15 -9.01
C GLN A 286 17.63 4.87 -10.01
N GLN A 287 16.42 5.24 -9.60
CA GLN A 287 15.50 6.00 -10.46
C GLN A 287 16.08 7.37 -10.83
N GLU A 288 16.70 8.07 -9.87
CA GLU A 288 17.39 9.34 -10.13
C GLU A 288 18.54 9.16 -11.15
N LEU A 289 19.41 8.17 -10.95
CA LEU A 289 20.51 7.87 -11.88
C LEU A 289 20.01 7.46 -13.27
N GLY A 290 18.94 6.66 -13.34
CA GLY A 290 18.30 6.29 -14.60
C GLY A 290 17.71 7.49 -15.34
N SER A 291 17.14 8.46 -14.60
CA SER A 291 16.65 9.71 -15.18
C SER A 291 17.79 10.59 -15.73
N GLU A 292 18.94 10.59 -15.05
CA GLU A 292 20.16 11.27 -15.50
C GLU A 292 20.67 10.61 -16.80
N LYS A 293 20.77 9.27 -16.83
CA LYS A 293 21.19 8.50 -18.02
C LYS A 293 20.26 8.69 -19.20
N ALA A 294 18.95 8.78 -18.94
CA ALA A 294 17.97 9.05 -19.99
C ALA A 294 18.19 10.41 -20.69
N ARG A 295 18.69 11.44 -19.98
CA ARG A 295 19.04 12.73 -20.59
C ARG A 295 20.24 12.62 -21.53
N PHE A 296 21.25 11.82 -21.18
CA PHE A 296 22.35 11.52 -22.08
C PHE A 296 21.90 10.71 -23.31
N ALA A 297 20.94 9.80 -23.12
CA ALA A 297 20.37 9.01 -24.20
C ALA A 297 19.41 9.81 -25.12
N SER A 298 18.81 10.90 -24.65
CA SER A 298 18.02 11.79 -25.53
C SER A 298 18.85 12.91 -26.17
N GLY A 299 20.14 13.04 -25.83
CA GLY A 299 20.98 14.16 -26.25
C GLY A 299 20.64 15.48 -25.55
N ASP A 300 19.82 15.43 -24.48
CA ASP A 300 19.47 16.60 -23.66
C ASP A 300 20.51 16.96 -22.61
N ASP A 301 21.60 16.20 -22.55
CA ASP A 301 22.68 16.43 -21.60
C ASP A 301 23.42 17.75 -21.87
N PRO A 302 24.00 18.38 -20.83
CA PRO A 302 24.66 19.68 -20.96
C PRO A 302 25.78 19.69 -22.01
N HIS A 303 26.54 18.59 -22.14
CA HIS A 303 27.68 18.52 -23.04
C HIS A 303 27.23 18.43 -24.51
N THR A 304 26.22 17.62 -24.80
CA THR A 304 25.62 17.54 -26.14
C THR A 304 25.02 18.88 -26.56
N LYS A 305 24.27 19.55 -25.66
CA LYS A 305 23.71 20.88 -25.95
C LYS A 305 24.78 21.91 -26.28
N GLN A 306 25.84 21.98 -25.48
CA GLN A 306 26.97 22.87 -25.74
C GLN A 306 27.68 22.54 -27.05
N ALA A 307 27.86 21.26 -27.38
CA ALA A 307 28.50 20.83 -28.62
C ALA A 307 27.64 21.21 -29.84
N LEU A 308 26.33 21.00 -29.76
CA LEU A 308 25.38 21.39 -30.80
C LEU A 308 25.32 22.91 -30.97
N ASP A 309 25.35 23.69 -29.89
CA ASP A 309 25.36 25.16 -29.96
C ASP A 309 26.63 25.68 -30.66
N VAL A 310 27.81 25.10 -30.36
CA VAL A 310 29.08 25.45 -31.03
C VAL A 310 29.02 25.08 -32.52
N LEU A 311 28.56 23.88 -32.86
CA LEU A 311 28.43 23.44 -34.26
C LEU A 311 27.39 24.27 -35.03
N ALA A 312 26.24 24.56 -34.43
CA ALA A 312 25.19 25.34 -35.04
C ALA A 312 25.63 26.79 -35.29
N ALA A 313 26.35 27.39 -34.34
CA ALA A 313 26.90 28.73 -34.50
C ALA A 313 27.87 28.82 -35.69
N GLU A 314 28.69 27.79 -35.92
CA GLU A 314 29.58 27.76 -37.09
C GLU A 314 28.83 27.46 -38.40
N LEU A 315 27.95 26.45 -38.43
CA LEU A 315 27.22 26.05 -39.63
C LEU A 315 26.22 27.11 -40.14
N GLN A 316 25.74 28.00 -39.26
CA GLN A 316 24.84 29.10 -39.62
C GLN A 316 25.58 30.33 -40.18
N ARG A 317 26.91 30.34 -40.22
CA ARG A 317 27.65 31.47 -40.81
C ARG A 317 27.36 31.55 -42.30
N ASP A 318 27.06 32.77 -42.75
CA ASP A 318 26.75 33.06 -44.17
C ASP A 318 27.85 32.56 -45.11
N ASP A 319 29.10 32.58 -44.65
CA ASP A 319 30.28 32.12 -45.38
C ASP A 319 30.21 30.63 -45.75
N LEU A 320 29.73 29.76 -44.85
CA LEU A 320 29.59 28.31 -45.08
C LEU A 320 28.41 27.98 -46.00
N MET A 321 27.30 28.69 -45.84
CA MET A 321 26.13 28.58 -46.72
C MET A 321 26.45 29.04 -48.15
N ALA A 322 27.25 30.09 -48.30
CA ALA A 322 27.77 30.55 -49.58
C ALA A 322 28.68 29.48 -50.21
N LEU A 323 29.60 28.92 -49.42
CA LEU A 323 30.55 27.89 -49.85
C LEU A 323 29.84 26.66 -50.44
N ARG A 324 28.82 26.14 -49.76
CA ARG A 324 28.01 25.01 -50.25
C ARG A 324 27.28 25.33 -51.55
N ARG A 325 26.72 26.54 -51.65
CA ARG A 325 25.97 26.98 -52.85
C ARG A 325 26.88 27.18 -54.04
N GLU A 326 28.12 27.61 -53.81
CA GLU A 326 29.12 27.75 -54.85
C GLU A 326 29.70 26.40 -55.28
N ALA A 327 29.96 25.48 -54.35
CA ALA A 327 30.40 24.11 -54.65
C ALA A 327 29.45 23.43 -55.65
N LEU A 328 28.13 23.53 -55.42
CA LEU A 328 27.10 22.97 -56.31
C LEU A 328 27.03 23.62 -57.70
N LYS A 329 27.65 24.77 -57.93
CA LYS A 329 27.59 25.52 -59.20
C LYS A 329 28.82 25.34 -60.09
N THR A 330 29.88 24.70 -59.60
CA THR A 330 31.19 24.77 -60.25
C THR A 330 31.68 23.36 -60.59
N PRO A 331 32.19 23.10 -61.81
CA PRO A 331 32.50 21.75 -62.28
C PRO A 331 33.95 21.35 -61.90
N PHE A 332 34.27 21.37 -60.60
CA PHE A 332 35.56 20.89 -60.12
C PHE A 332 35.42 19.45 -59.59
N PRO A 333 36.21 18.48 -60.09
CA PRO A 333 36.11 17.07 -59.69
C PRO A 333 36.28 16.84 -58.18
N ASP A 334 37.12 17.64 -57.52
CA ASP A 334 37.37 17.52 -56.08
C ASP A 334 36.18 18.02 -55.25
N ASP A 335 35.44 19.02 -55.73
CA ASP A 335 34.24 19.54 -55.07
C ASP A 335 33.07 18.53 -55.19
N ASP A 336 32.93 17.88 -56.35
CA ASP A 336 31.90 16.87 -56.59
C ASP A 336 32.03 15.68 -55.62
N LEU A 337 33.25 15.21 -55.35
CA LEU A 337 33.51 14.14 -54.39
C LEU A 337 33.18 14.54 -52.94
N ILE A 338 33.41 15.80 -52.56
CA ILE A 338 33.07 16.26 -51.21
C ILE A 338 31.54 16.40 -51.07
N VAL A 339 30.87 16.92 -52.10
CA VAL A 339 29.41 17.05 -52.13
C VAL A 339 28.72 15.68 -52.11
N GLU A 340 29.23 14.70 -52.87
CA GLU A 340 28.72 13.32 -52.84
C GLU A 340 28.81 12.72 -51.44
N ARG A 341 29.98 12.83 -50.78
CA ARG A 341 30.17 12.37 -49.40
C ARG A 341 29.25 13.07 -48.39
N LEU A 342 28.93 14.36 -48.58
CA LEU A 342 27.96 15.08 -47.76
C LEU A 342 26.53 14.54 -47.98
N LEU A 343 26.14 14.26 -49.23
CA LEU A 343 24.83 13.69 -49.54
C LEU A 343 24.66 12.28 -48.97
N GLU A 344 25.68 11.43 -49.09
CA GLU A 344 25.70 10.09 -48.51
C GLU A 344 25.53 10.13 -46.98
N ARG A 345 26.21 11.04 -46.29
CA ARG A 345 26.05 11.21 -44.83
C ARG A 345 24.66 11.72 -44.46
N ASP A 346 24.07 12.58 -45.28
CA ASP A 346 22.70 13.07 -45.07
C ASP A 346 21.68 11.91 -45.18
N ASP A 347 21.89 10.96 -46.10
CA ASP A 347 21.12 9.71 -46.18
C ASP A 347 21.35 8.80 -44.97
N GLN A 348 22.60 8.63 -44.53
CA GLN A 348 22.93 7.86 -43.32
C GLN A 348 22.24 8.44 -42.08
N ARG A 349 22.21 9.77 -41.93
CA ARG A 349 21.51 10.46 -40.85
C ARG A 349 20.00 10.21 -40.90
N ARG A 350 19.37 10.29 -42.07
CA ARG A 350 17.93 9.97 -42.22
C ARG A 350 17.63 8.54 -41.78
N LEU A 351 18.47 7.57 -42.16
CA LEU A 351 18.30 6.18 -41.73
C LEU A 351 18.48 6.01 -40.22
N LEU A 352 19.47 6.70 -39.65
CA LEU A 352 19.73 6.70 -38.22
C LEU A 352 18.57 7.29 -37.42
N GLU A 353 17.97 8.40 -37.88
CA GLU A 353 16.78 9.00 -37.26
C GLU A 353 15.59 8.05 -37.23
N VAL A 354 15.35 7.31 -38.32
CA VAL A 354 14.30 6.29 -38.37
C VAL A 354 14.59 5.16 -37.38
N SER A 355 15.84 4.71 -37.30
CA SER A 355 16.27 3.69 -36.32
C SER A 355 16.06 4.17 -34.88
N LEU A 356 16.53 5.38 -34.54
CA LEU A 356 16.36 6.01 -33.22
C LEU A 356 14.89 6.12 -32.83
N LYS A 357 14.01 6.49 -33.76
CA LYS A 357 12.57 6.54 -33.52
C LYS A 357 12.00 5.17 -33.14
N SER A 358 12.34 4.13 -33.91
CA SER A 358 11.88 2.75 -33.61
C SER A 358 12.44 2.18 -32.30
N LEU A 359 13.70 2.48 -31.98
CA LEU A 359 14.32 2.11 -30.71
C LEU A 359 13.65 2.85 -29.54
N GLY A 360 13.33 4.13 -29.72
CA GLY A 360 12.60 4.94 -28.75
C GLY A 360 11.19 4.40 -28.47
N GLU A 361 10.44 4.02 -29.49
CA GLU A 361 9.13 3.37 -29.34
C GLU A 361 9.23 2.06 -28.54
N THR A 362 10.24 1.24 -28.85
CA THR A 362 10.54 0.01 -28.12
C THR A 362 10.89 0.29 -26.65
N LEU A 363 11.68 1.34 -26.40
CA LEU A 363 12.11 1.74 -25.05
C LEU A 363 10.92 2.16 -24.20
N VAL A 364 10.00 2.95 -24.75
CA VAL A 364 8.76 3.34 -24.04
C VAL A 364 7.95 2.10 -23.66
N GLN A 365 7.82 1.13 -24.56
CA GLN A 365 7.07 -0.10 -24.29
C GLN A 365 7.72 -0.95 -23.20
N GLN A 366 9.05 -1.11 -23.22
CA GLN A 366 9.77 -1.88 -22.19
C GLN A 366 9.75 -1.16 -20.82
N ARG A 367 9.90 0.17 -20.79
CA ARG A 367 9.78 0.96 -19.55
C ARG A 367 8.39 0.81 -18.93
N LYS A 368 7.34 0.83 -19.75
CA LYS A 368 5.98 0.56 -19.29
C LYS A 368 5.87 -0.81 -18.62
N ARG A 369 6.38 -1.88 -19.26
CA ARG A 369 6.38 -3.24 -18.69
C ARG A 369 7.15 -3.32 -17.37
N SER A 370 8.33 -2.69 -17.30
CA SER A 370 9.11 -2.61 -16.05
C SER A 370 8.30 -1.96 -14.92
N SER A 371 7.63 -0.83 -15.21
CA SER A 371 6.77 -0.17 -14.21
C SER A 371 5.57 -1.01 -13.77
N GLU A 372 5.01 -1.83 -14.68
CA GLU A 372 3.91 -2.74 -14.37
C GLU A 372 4.37 -3.92 -13.50
N LEU A 373 5.60 -4.42 -13.69
CA LEU A 373 6.22 -5.42 -12.80
C LEU A 373 6.53 -4.86 -11.42
N GLU A 374 7.05 -3.64 -11.35
CA GLU A 374 7.31 -2.96 -10.08
C GLU A 374 6.01 -2.74 -9.30
N ALA A 375 4.94 -2.31 -9.99
CA ALA A 375 3.61 -2.20 -9.38
C ALA A 375 3.10 -3.57 -8.89
N LEU A 376 3.29 -4.65 -9.67
CA LEU A 376 2.90 -6.00 -9.26
C LEU A 376 3.69 -6.46 -8.02
N ARG A 377 4.99 -6.22 -7.97
CA ARG A 377 5.84 -6.52 -6.81
C ARG A 377 5.34 -5.80 -5.56
N LEU A 378 4.98 -4.52 -5.69
CA LEU A 378 4.38 -3.75 -4.59
C LEU A 378 3.02 -4.31 -4.17
N ASP A 379 2.18 -4.74 -5.12
CA ASP A 379 0.86 -5.33 -4.82
C ASP A 379 1.02 -6.67 -4.05
N VAL A 380 2.00 -7.50 -4.42
CA VAL A 380 2.36 -8.75 -3.72
C VAL A 380 2.82 -8.47 -2.28
N LYS A 381 3.73 -7.49 -2.10
CA LYS A 381 4.19 -7.07 -0.77
C LYS A 381 3.06 -6.48 0.08
N ARG A 382 2.24 -5.58 -0.49
CA ARG A 382 1.10 -4.94 0.20
C ARG A 382 0.04 -5.94 0.63
N SER A 383 -0.20 -6.98 -0.18
CA SER A 383 -1.16 -8.04 0.14
C SER A 383 -0.61 -9.06 1.14
N GLY A 384 0.63 -8.88 1.60
CA GLY A 384 1.29 -9.78 2.55
C GLY A 384 1.55 -11.17 1.97
N TYR A 385 1.59 -11.31 0.64
CA TYR A 385 1.79 -12.61 0.01
C TYR A 385 3.18 -13.17 0.27
N ASP A 386 4.12 -12.35 0.75
CA ASP A 386 5.44 -12.72 1.23
C ASP A 386 5.49 -13.08 2.73
N ARG A 387 4.37 -12.98 3.47
CA ARG A 387 4.31 -13.31 4.90
C ARG A 387 4.53 -14.82 5.17
N PRO A 388 5.06 -15.17 6.35
CA PRO A 388 5.09 -16.55 6.84
C PRO A 388 3.74 -17.24 6.69
N GLY A 389 3.75 -18.48 6.19
CA GLY A 389 2.53 -19.26 5.96
C GLY A 389 1.81 -18.99 4.63
N SER A 390 2.22 -18.00 3.83
CA SER A 390 1.68 -17.81 2.47
C SER A 390 2.27 -18.83 1.50
N THR A 391 1.39 -19.57 0.82
CA THR A 391 1.75 -20.64 -0.13
C THR A 391 0.96 -20.51 -1.42
N PHE A 392 1.58 -20.90 -2.52
CA PHE A 392 0.96 -20.95 -3.83
C PHE A 392 0.90 -22.40 -4.31
N LYS A 393 -0.25 -22.84 -4.82
CA LYS A 393 -0.46 -24.25 -5.18
C LYS A 393 0.48 -24.70 -6.30
N ASP A 394 0.54 -23.93 -7.39
CA ASP A 394 1.25 -24.27 -8.62
C ASP A 394 2.28 -23.19 -9.00
N GLY A 395 3.56 -23.49 -8.76
CA GLY A 395 4.66 -22.60 -9.12
C GLY A 395 5.01 -22.63 -10.62
N ALA A 396 4.70 -23.72 -11.32
CA ALA A 396 4.95 -23.83 -12.75
C ALA A 396 3.98 -22.92 -13.52
N LEU A 397 2.72 -22.87 -13.09
CA LEU A 397 1.74 -21.93 -13.62
C LEU A 397 2.18 -20.47 -13.45
N ILE A 398 2.69 -20.09 -12.26
CA ILE A 398 3.17 -18.73 -11.99
C ILE A 398 4.33 -18.36 -12.92
N THR A 399 5.30 -19.27 -13.07
CA THR A 399 6.45 -19.06 -13.97
C THR A 399 5.99 -18.89 -15.42
N LEU A 400 5.05 -19.71 -15.88
CA LEU A 400 4.48 -19.60 -17.23
C LEU A 400 3.73 -18.27 -17.42
N MET A 401 2.94 -17.85 -16.44
CA MET A 401 2.19 -16.59 -16.52
C MET A 401 3.11 -15.37 -16.48
N LEU A 402 4.20 -15.42 -15.69
CA LEU A 402 5.25 -14.40 -15.73
C LEU A 402 5.90 -14.33 -17.11
N GLY A 403 6.22 -15.47 -17.72
CA GLY A 403 6.72 -15.53 -19.10
C GLY A 403 5.73 -14.93 -20.10
N ASN A 404 4.44 -15.23 -19.98
CA ASN A 404 3.40 -14.66 -20.85
C ASN A 404 3.24 -13.15 -20.67
N PHE A 405 3.36 -12.66 -19.45
CA PHE A 405 3.37 -11.24 -19.14
C PHE A 405 4.58 -10.53 -19.78
N LEU A 406 5.79 -11.08 -19.61
CA LEU A 406 7.01 -10.53 -20.22
C LEU A 406 6.95 -10.50 -21.75
N ASN A 407 6.27 -11.47 -22.36
CA ASN A 407 6.05 -11.52 -23.80
C ASN A 407 4.86 -10.66 -24.28
N GLY A 408 4.13 -9.99 -23.37
CA GLY A 408 2.99 -9.13 -23.69
C GLY A 408 1.69 -9.86 -24.02
N MET A 409 1.60 -11.16 -23.74
CA MET A 409 0.37 -11.97 -23.92
C MET A 409 -0.59 -11.88 -22.71
N LEU A 410 -0.10 -11.36 -21.58
CA LEU A 410 -0.86 -11.20 -20.34
C LEU A 410 -0.63 -9.80 -19.78
N ASP A 411 -1.68 -9.18 -19.23
CA ASP A 411 -1.58 -7.89 -18.56
C ASP A 411 -1.41 -8.06 -17.04
N ARG A 412 -1.11 -6.95 -16.34
CA ARG A 412 -0.92 -6.95 -14.88
C ARG A 412 -2.14 -7.51 -14.14
N HIS A 413 -3.35 -7.16 -14.57
CA HIS A 413 -4.58 -7.60 -13.90
C HIS A 413 -4.81 -9.11 -14.04
N GLY A 414 -4.54 -9.68 -15.23
CA GLY A 414 -4.60 -11.12 -15.45
C GLY A 414 -3.61 -11.87 -14.57
N LEU A 415 -2.35 -11.42 -14.51
CA LEU A 415 -1.33 -12.01 -13.66
C LEU A 415 -1.69 -11.90 -12.17
N TRP A 416 -2.17 -10.74 -11.73
CA TRP A 416 -2.61 -10.51 -10.36
C TRP A 416 -3.75 -11.46 -9.96
N ARG A 417 -4.77 -11.62 -10.81
CA ARG A 417 -5.88 -12.54 -10.55
C ARG A 417 -5.41 -13.98 -10.35
N VAL A 418 -4.49 -14.46 -11.18
CA VAL A 418 -3.92 -15.81 -11.03
C VAL A 418 -3.18 -15.93 -9.70
N LEU A 419 -2.38 -14.93 -9.30
CA LEU A 419 -1.72 -14.93 -8.00
C LEU A 419 -2.74 -15.02 -6.85
N GLN A 420 -3.82 -14.22 -6.89
CA GLN A 420 -4.87 -14.28 -5.88
C GLN A 420 -5.56 -15.66 -5.80
N GLU A 421 -5.85 -16.29 -6.94
CA GLU A 421 -6.51 -17.61 -7.00
C GLU A 421 -5.62 -18.76 -6.51
N GLN A 422 -4.31 -18.64 -6.72
CA GLN A 422 -3.33 -19.65 -6.33
C GLN A 422 -2.90 -19.52 -4.86
N GLN A 423 -3.06 -18.34 -4.27
CA GLN A 423 -2.63 -18.02 -2.92
C GLN A 423 -3.48 -18.74 -1.85
N ARG A 424 -2.80 -19.26 -0.84
CA ARG A 424 -3.39 -19.85 0.36
C ARG A 424 -2.53 -19.53 1.58
N TYR A 425 -3.17 -19.15 2.67
CA TYR A 425 -2.52 -19.09 3.97
C TYR A 425 -2.61 -20.44 4.67
N ARG A 426 -1.48 -20.90 5.19
CA ARG A 426 -1.42 -22.00 6.14
C ARG A 426 -1.96 -21.49 7.49
N PRO A 427 -2.97 -22.16 8.09
CA PRO A 427 -3.43 -21.78 9.42
C PRO A 427 -2.32 -21.99 10.46
N PRO A 428 -2.24 -21.14 11.49
CA PRO A 428 -1.31 -21.33 12.62
C PRO A 428 -1.63 -22.63 13.36
N ARG A 429 -0.65 -23.15 14.12
CA ARG A 429 -0.85 -24.31 14.99
C ARG A 429 -1.53 -23.90 16.29
N SER A 430 -1.21 -22.72 16.81
CA SER A 430 -1.91 -22.13 17.94
C SER A 430 -3.32 -21.71 17.50
N ASP A 431 -4.28 -21.83 18.42
CA ASP A 431 -5.63 -21.31 18.21
C ASP A 431 -5.65 -19.83 18.63
N PRO A 432 -5.85 -18.88 17.70
CA PRO A 432 -5.92 -17.46 18.02
C PRO A 432 -7.15 -17.11 18.86
N SER A 433 -8.16 -17.98 18.91
CA SER A 433 -9.37 -17.83 19.73
C SER A 433 -9.30 -18.59 21.06
N PHE A 434 -8.15 -19.19 21.38
CA PHE A 434 -7.98 -19.89 22.64
C PHE A 434 -8.28 -18.97 23.82
N GLY A 435 -9.07 -19.45 24.79
CA GLY A 435 -9.45 -18.66 25.96
C GLY A 435 -10.40 -17.49 25.69
N SER A 436 -10.80 -17.18 24.44
CA SER A 436 -11.55 -15.94 24.11
C SER A 436 -13.04 -15.93 24.50
N GLY A 437 -13.50 -16.96 25.20
CA GLY A 437 -14.94 -17.20 25.43
C GLY A 437 -15.71 -17.46 24.12
N SER A 438 -16.94 -17.97 24.22
CA SER A 438 -17.78 -18.25 23.04
C SER A 438 -18.29 -17.00 22.30
N PHE A 439 -18.06 -15.80 22.84
CA PHE A 439 -18.61 -14.55 22.30
C PHE A 439 -17.55 -13.55 21.82
N GLY A 440 -16.30 -13.98 21.67
CA GLY A 440 -15.28 -13.27 20.89
C GLY A 440 -14.78 -11.97 21.51
N ARG A 441 -14.58 -11.93 22.83
CA ARG A 441 -14.06 -10.74 23.55
C ARG A 441 -12.56 -10.49 23.38
N GLY A 442 -11.88 -11.30 22.57
CA GLY A 442 -10.44 -11.26 22.33
C GLY A 442 -9.69 -12.30 23.16
N SER A 443 -8.55 -12.76 22.66
CA SER A 443 -7.64 -13.65 23.39
C SER A 443 -6.30 -12.94 23.63
N VAL A 444 -5.56 -13.39 24.64
CA VAL A 444 -4.16 -12.98 24.82
C VAL A 444 -3.21 -13.63 23.82
N TRP A 445 -3.69 -14.64 23.09
CA TRP A 445 -2.95 -15.42 22.10
C TRP A 445 -3.03 -14.82 20.68
N ALA A 446 -3.89 -13.83 20.44
CA ALA A 446 -4.06 -13.19 19.14
C ALA A 446 -2.96 -12.16 18.78
N GLY A 447 -1.96 -11.97 19.65
CA GLY A 447 -0.86 -11.03 19.46
C GLY A 447 0.24 -11.58 18.56
N GLY A 448 0.01 -11.70 17.25
CA GLY A 448 1.10 -12.17 16.37
C GLY A 448 0.96 -12.03 14.86
N MET A 449 -0.24 -11.98 14.26
CA MET A 449 -0.33 -12.03 12.77
C MET A 449 -1.32 -11.07 12.10
N GLY A 450 -2.09 -10.27 12.86
CA GLY A 450 -3.20 -9.50 12.30
C GLY A 450 -3.06 -7.97 12.22
N ASP A 451 -2.41 -7.33 13.20
CA ASP A 451 -2.69 -5.91 13.48
C ASP A 451 -1.49 -4.94 13.37
N LEU A 452 -0.37 -5.38 12.79
CA LEU A 452 0.77 -4.50 12.48
C LEU A 452 0.65 -3.81 11.11
N GLY A 453 -0.50 -3.91 10.45
CA GLY A 453 -0.78 -3.22 9.18
C GLY A 453 -1.06 -1.71 9.31
N ASN A 454 -1.09 -1.16 10.53
CA ASN A 454 -1.49 0.24 10.77
C ASN A 454 -0.44 1.09 11.53
N LEU A 455 0.82 0.66 11.56
CA LEU A 455 1.94 1.44 12.14
C LEU A 455 2.71 2.29 11.11
N GLY A 456 2.15 2.51 9.92
CA GLY A 456 2.70 3.43 8.90
C GLY A 456 2.29 4.90 9.06
N GLY A 457 1.59 5.28 10.14
CA GLY A 457 0.95 6.60 10.25
C GLY A 457 1.31 7.47 11.47
N VAL A 458 2.20 7.04 12.38
CA VAL A 458 2.37 7.70 13.69
C VAL A 458 3.77 8.29 13.89
N LEU A 459 4.30 9.01 12.89
CA LEU A 459 5.52 9.80 13.02
C LEU A 459 5.35 11.28 12.62
N SER A 460 4.17 11.86 12.86
CA SER A 460 3.96 13.31 12.79
C SER A 460 3.34 13.88 14.08
N GLY A 461 4.22 14.18 15.04
CA GLY A 461 4.16 15.32 15.95
C GLY A 461 2.89 15.61 16.77
N LYS A 462 2.91 15.26 18.07
CA LYS A 462 2.77 16.16 19.25
C LYS A 462 2.41 15.35 20.52
N PRO A 463 2.94 15.71 21.71
CA PRO A 463 2.66 14.98 22.95
C PRO A 463 1.41 15.53 23.63
N GLY A 464 0.54 14.65 24.15
CA GLY A 464 -0.51 15.11 25.05
C GLY A 464 -1.64 14.13 25.34
N ARG A 465 -1.71 13.74 26.62
CA ARG A 465 -2.91 13.37 27.40
C ARG A 465 -3.44 11.95 27.23
N THR A 466 -3.05 11.14 28.21
CA THR A 466 -3.86 10.13 28.90
C THR A 466 -5.34 10.54 29.03
N SER A 467 -6.25 9.74 28.46
CA SER A 467 -7.63 9.65 28.94
C SER A 467 -8.26 8.29 28.65
N SER A 468 -8.89 7.77 29.70
CA SER A 468 -9.71 6.58 29.80
C SER A 468 -10.84 6.55 28.75
N ARG A 469 -10.88 5.51 27.90
CA ARG A 469 -12.03 5.24 27.02
C ARG A 469 -13.11 4.46 27.77
N ARG A 470 -14.15 5.19 28.20
CA ARG A 470 -15.50 4.63 28.38
C ARG A 470 -16.13 4.44 27.01
N ARG A 471 -16.57 3.21 26.70
CA ARG A 471 -17.29 2.86 25.48
C ARG A 471 -18.79 2.94 25.76
N SER A 472 -19.43 4.05 25.39
CA SER A 472 -20.89 4.18 25.34
C SER A 472 -21.34 4.13 23.88
N GLY A 473 -22.18 3.15 23.56
CA GLY A 473 -22.78 2.98 22.24
C GLY A 473 -23.95 3.94 21.98
N ALA A 474 -24.16 4.26 20.70
CA ALA A 474 -25.45 4.61 20.10
C ALA A 474 -25.25 4.74 18.57
N GLY A 475 -25.28 3.62 17.85
CA GLY A 475 -25.32 3.59 16.40
C GLY A 475 -26.74 3.28 15.93
N ARG A 476 -27.45 4.29 15.43
CA ARG A 476 -28.71 4.12 14.66
C ARG A 476 -28.37 3.61 13.26
N PRO A 477 -29.09 2.63 12.69
CA PRO A 477 -29.14 2.47 11.24
C PRO A 477 -30.37 3.20 10.68
N SER A 478 -30.10 4.07 9.72
CA SER A 478 -31.08 4.57 8.75
C SER A 478 -31.23 3.52 7.66
N GLY A 479 -32.48 3.13 7.36
CA GLY A 479 -32.78 2.22 6.26
C GLY A 479 -34.27 2.25 5.92
N GLY A 480 -34.64 3.03 4.90
CA GLY A 480 -35.96 3.00 4.29
C GLY A 480 -36.06 1.91 3.21
N GLY A 481 -37.22 1.29 3.06
CA GLY A 481 -37.49 0.41 1.91
C GLY A 481 -38.63 -0.59 2.10
N ARG A 482 -39.86 -0.14 1.78
CA ARG A 482 -40.99 -0.85 1.16
C ARG A 482 -41.21 -2.37 1.41
N GLY A 483 -42.41 -2.67 1.91
CA GLY A 483 -43.39 -3.50 1.17
C GLY A 483 -43.56 -4.95 1.61
N GLY A 484 -44.80 -5.34 1.93
CA GLY A 484 -45.21 -6.75 1.99
C GLY A 484 -46.19 -7.04 3.12
N GLY A 485 -47.49 -6.95 2.84
CA GLY A 485 -48.55 -7.28 3.78
C GLY A 485 -48.66 -8.79 4.02
N PHE A 486 -49.01 -9.17 5.24
CA PHE A 486 -49.63 -10.46 5.54
C PHE A 486 -50.79 -10.30 6.52
N ARG A 487 -51.85 -11.04 6.21
CA ARG A 487 -53.15 -11.07 6.89
C ARG A 487 -53.09 -11.84 8.19
N THR A 488 -53.97 -11.41 9.08
CA THR A 488 -54.40 -12.02 10.35
C THR A 488 -54.91 -13.45 10.20
N GLY A 489 -54.60 -14.30 11.19
CA GLY A 489 -55.24 -15.60 11.37
C GLY A 489 -55.00 -16.18 12.77
N GLY A 490 -55.94 -15.90 13.70
CA GLY A 490 -56.49 -16.86 14.67
C GLY A 490 -55.68 -17.32 15.88
N GLY A 491 -56.25 -17.08 17.08
CA GLY A 491 -56.19 -18.01 18.21
C GLY A 491 -55.58 -17.45 19.50
N PHE A 492 -56.36 -16.73 20.32
CA PHE A 492 -57.07 -17.26 21.50
C PHE A 492 -58.26 -16.35 21.81
#